data_AF-A0A5B6X224-F1
#
_entry.id   AF-A0A5B6X224-F1
#
_cell.length_a   1.000
_cell.length_b   1.000
_cell.length_c   1.000
_cell.angle_alpha   90.00
_cell.angle_beta   90.00
_cell.angle_gamma   90.00
#
_symmetry.space_group_name_H-M   'P 1'
#
loop_
_entity.id
_entity.type
_entity.pdbx_description
1 polymer ?
#
loop_
_entity_poly.entity_id
_entity_poly.type
_entity_poly.pdbx_seq_one_letter_code
_entity_poly.pdbx_strand_id
1 'polypeptide(L)'
;MNLNLLNKPPVDKICKAASDDDVEKVEFWLQNIIRVFDEMSLTPKESIKCVVSLLRDAAYQWWKTLISVIPKERVAWDFFQNEFWKKYISHRFIDQKRKEFLDLKQGRMSVIEYE
;
A
#
# COMPACT_ATOMS: atom_id res chain seq x y z
N MET A 1 -14.83 12.25 -10.66
CA MET A 1 -13.82 11.88 -9.65
C MET A 1 -14.37 12.15 -8.24
N ASN A 2 -14.61 11.12 -7.44
CA ASN A 2 -15.10 11.27 -6.06
C ASN A 2 -13.89 11.50 -5.14
N LEU A 3 -13.65 12.74 -4.70
CA LEU A 3 -12.51 13.12 -3.85
C LEU A 3 -12.48 12.38 -2.49
N ASN A 4 -13.58 11.74 -2.12
CA ASN A 4 -13.73 10.93 -0.91
C ASN A 4 -12.91 9.62 -0.93
N LEU A 5 -12.38 9.21 -2.07
CA LEU A 5 -11.47 8.05 -2.16
C LEU A 5 -10.01 8.42 -1.82
N LEU A 6 -9.68 9.71 -1.82
CA LEU A 6 -8.41 10.25 -1.33
C LEU A 6 -8.42 10.39 0.21
N ASN A 7 -9.30 9.65 0.90
CA ASN A 7 -9.42 9.67 2.34
C ASN A 7 -8.19 9.03 3.01
N LYS A 8 -8.03 9.36 4.28
CA LYS A 8 -6.83 9.14 5.12
C LYS A 8 -6.26 7.73 4.98
N PRO A 9 -4.91 7.56 5.05
CA PRO A 9 -4.33 6.24 5.17
C PRO A 9 -4.91 5.51 6.39
N PRO A 10 -5.26 4.22 6.29
CA PRO A 10 -5.98 3.49 7.35
C PRO A 10 -5.15 3.25 8.62
N VAL A 11 -3.88 3.68 8.65
CA VAL A 11 -2.88 3.31 9.65
C VAL A 11 -2.38 4.54 10.43
N ASP A 12 -3.20 4.96 11.39
CA ASP A 12 -2.86 6.05 12.32
C ASP A 12 -2.03 5.58 13.53
N LYS A 13 -1.94 4.27 13.76
CA LYS A 13 -1.17 3.67 14.87
C LYS A 13 -0.03 2.83 14.31
N ILE A 14 1.09 2.78 15.01
CA ILE A 14 2.42 2.27 14.64
C ILE A 14 2.46 0.75 14.28
N CYS A 15 1.33 0.13 13.97
CA CYS A 15 1.22 -1.30 13.74
C CYS A 15 1.46 -1.65 12.27
N LYS A 16 2.31 -2.66 12.04
CA LYS A 16 2.21 -3.51 10.86
C LYS A 16 0.81 -4.15 10.89
N ALA A 17 0.12 -4.17 9.76
CA ALA A 17 -1.13 -4.89 9.64
C ALA A 17 -0.88 -6.37 10.03
N ALA A 18 -1.64 -6.83 11.03
CA ALA A 18 -1.47 -8.13 11.66
C ALA A 18 -2.64 -9.08 11.38
N SER A 19 -3.79 -8.53 10.96
CA SER A 19 -4.95 -9.28 10.46
C SER A 19 -5.10 -9.08 8.94
N ASP A 20 -5.79 -10.02 8.31
CA ASP A 20 -6.13 -9.95 6.89
C ASP A 20 -6.92 -8.67 6.55
N ASP A 21 -7.92 -8.32 7.38
CA ASP A 21 -8.73 -7.12 7.21
C ASP A 21 -7.90 -5.83 7.21
N ASP A 22 -6.83 -5.76 8.03
CA ASP A 22 -5.98 -4.58 8.10
C ASP A 22 -5.05 -4.49 6.87
N VAL A 23 -4.57 -5.64 6.37
CA VAL A 23 -3.75 -5.68 5.17
C VAL A 23 -4.56 -5.31 3.94
N GLU A 24 -5.77 -5.85 3.81
CA GLU A 24 -6.66 -5.55 2.69
C GLU A 24 -6.99 -4.05 2.63
N LYS A 25 -7.26 -3.41 3.78
CA LYS A 25 -7.48 -1.96 3.84
C LYS A 25 -6.25 -1.15 3.41
N VAL A 26 -5.06 -1.55 3.86
CA VAL A 26 -3.80 -0.89 3.50
C VAL A 26 -3.49 -1.05 2.02
N GLU A 27 -3.66 -2.25 1.48
CA GLU A 27 -3.46 -2.56 0.07
C GLU A 27 -4.48 -1.82 -0.80
N PHE A 28 -5.77 -1.89 -0.45
CA PHE A 28 -6.83 -1.19 -1.15
C PHE A 28 -6.58 0.31 -1.20
N TRP A 29 -6.14 0.91 -0.07
CA TRP A 29 -5.77 2.33 -0.03
C TRP A 29 -4.64 2.64 -1.02
N LEU A 30 -3.56 1.86 -1.02
CA LEU A 30 -2.42 2.09 -1.90
C LEU A 30 -2.79 1.90 -3.38
N GLN A 31 -3.51 0.83 -3.72
CA GLN A 31 -3.97 0.57 -5.09
C GLN A 31 -4.89 1.68 -5.60
N ASN A 32 -5.78 2.18 -4.74
CA ASN A 32 -6.65 3.29 -5.09
C ASN A 32 -5.88 4.59 -5.33
N ILE A 33 -4.85 4.90 -4.53
CA ILE A 33 -3.96 6.05 -4.77
C ILE A 33 -3.22 5.90 -6.12
N ILE A 34 -2.69 4.72 -6.40
CA ILE A 34 -2.00 4.43 -7.67
C ILE A 34 -2.94 4.69 -8.86
N ARG A 35 -4.16 4.14 -8.80
CA ARG A 35 -5.19 4.33 -9.84
C ARG A 35 -5.53 5.80 -10.04
N VAL A 36 -5.74 6.54 -8.96
CA VAL A 36 -6.09 7.96 -9.02
C VAL A 36 -4.94 8.80 -9.59
N PHE A 37 -3.70 8.47 -9.26
CA PHE A 37 -2.53 9.17 -9.80
C PHE A 37 -2.32 8.88 -11.29
N ASP A 38 -2.59 7.65 -11.72
CA ASP A 38 -2.56 7.26 -13.14
C ASP A 38 -3.66 7.97 -13.94
N GLU A 39 -4.89 8.02 -13.42
CA GLU A 39 -6.01 8.75 -14.03
C GLU A 39 -5.72 10.26 -14.15
N MET A 40 -4.98 10.83 -13.19
CA MET A 40 -4.51 12.22 -13.24
C MET A 40 -3.24 12.41 -14.08
N SER A 41 -2.65 11.33 -14.63
CA SER A 41 -1.40 11.36 -15.39
C SER A 41 -0.24 12.03 -14.63
N LEU A 42 -0.14 11.81 -13.32
CA LEU A 42 0.92 12.38 -12.49
C LEU A 42 2.28 11.78 -12.84
N THR A 43 3.29 12.63 -12.98
CA THR A 43 4.68 12.17 -13.06
C THR A 43 5.11 11.53 -11.74
N PRO A 44 6.09 10.61 -11.72
CA PRO A 44 6.59 10.00 -10.48
C PRO A 44 6.97 11.01 -9.38
N LYS A 45 7.48 12.17 -9.79
CA LYS A 45 7.86 13.27 -8.88
C LYS A 45 6.62 13.97 -8.28
N GLU A 46 5.56 14.13 -9.06
CA GLU A 46 4.29 14.69 -8.57
C GLU A 46 3.56 13.70 -7.68
N SER A 47 3.57 12.40 -8.03
CA SER A 47 3.01 11.32 -7.21
C SER A 47 3.62 11.29 -5.82
N ILE A 48 4.94 11.46 -5.69
CA ILE A 48 5.60 11.56 -4.38
C ILE A 48 5.10 12.78 -3.59
N LYS A 49 5.07 13.96 -4.21
CA LYS A 49 4.59 15.16 -3.51
C LYS A 49 3.14 14.99 -3.04
N CYS A 50 2.30 14.41 -3.89
CA CYS A 50 0.90 14.18 -3.60
C CYS A 50 0.73 13.16 -2.46
N VAL A 51 1.34 11.98 -2.55
CA VAL A 51 1.17 10.95 -1.51
C VAL A 51 1.67 11.43 -0.15
N VAL A 52 2.77 12.18 -0.11
CA VAL A 52 3.33 12.71 1.13
C VAL A 52 2.38 13.71 1.78
N SER A 53 1.64 14.49 0.97
CA SER A 53 0.60 15.40 1.48
C SER A 53 -0.63 14.66 2.03
N LEU A 54 -0.83 13.40 1.65
CA LEU A 54 -1.92 12.54 2.15
C LEU A 54 -1.54 11.81 3.44
N LEU A 55 -0.25 11.63 3.72
CA LEU A 55 0.20 11.04 4.98
C LEU A 55 -0.13 11.93 6.17
N ARG A 56 -0.54 11.32 7.28
CA ARG A 56 -0.84 12.00 8.53
C ARG A 56 -0.11 11.34 9.69
N ASP A 57 0.05 12.10 10.79
CA ASP A 57 0.49 11.62 12.09
C ASP A 57 1.66 10.62 12.02
N ALA A 58 1.45 9.37 12.46
CA ALA A 58 2.48 8.35 12.51
C ALA A 58 3.07 8.00 11.13
N ALA A 59 2.24 8.00 10.07
CA ALA A 59 2.70 7.70 8.71
C ALA A 59 3.58 8.84 8.17
N TYR A 60 3.20 10.09 8.42
CA TYR A 60 4.00 11.24 8.02
C TYR A 60 5.33 11.30 8.77
N GLN A 61 5.34 11.06 10.10
CA GLN A 61 6.58 11.02 10.88
C GLN A 61 7.51 9.87 10.45
N TRP A 62 6.95 8.70 10.15
CA TRP A 62 7.72 7.59 9.58
C TRP A 62 8.38 7.99 8.27
N TRP A 63 7.61 8.57 7.34
CA TRP A 63 8.15 8.99 6.05
C TRP A 63 9.28 10.02 6.19
N LYS A 64 9.09 11.05 7.04
CA LYS A 64 10.14 12.04 7.34
C LYS A 64 11.42 11.40 7.89
N THR A 65 11.28 10.44 8.80
CA THR A 65 12.42 9.74 9.39
C THR A 65 13.17 8.93 8.34
N LEU A 66 12.43 8.21 7.49
CA LEU A 66 13.01 7.43 6.40
C LEU A 66 13.80 8.31 5.41
N ILE A 67 13.20 9.40 4.92
CA ILE A 67 13.89 10.27 3.95
C ILE A 67 15.03 11.09 4.57
N SER A 68 15.13 11.17 5.90
CA SER A 68 16.25 11.85 6.58
C SER A 68 17.58 11.11 6.43
N VAL A 69 17.53 9.79 6.16
CA VAL A 69 18.70 8.93 6.00
C VAL A 69 18.93 8.45 4.57
N ILE A 70 18.04 8.83 3.64
CA ILE A 70 18.08 8.41 2.23
C ILE A 70 18.46 9.61 1.34
N PRO A 71 19.40 9.46 0.39
CA PRO A 71 19.71 10.51 -0.58
C PRO A 71 18.48 10.92 -1.38
N LYS A 72 18.29 12.22 -1.62
CA LYS A 72 17.10 12.76 -2.28
C LYS A 72 16.90 12.20 -3.69
N GLU A 73 17.99 11.85 -4.35
CA GLU A 73 18.05 11.29 -5.70
C GLU A 73 17.45 9.88 -5.77
N ARG A 74 17.40 9.17 -4.63
CA ARG A 74 16.79 7.83 -4.52
C ARG A 74 15.31 7.87 -4.14
N VAL A 75 14.78 9.04 -3.77
CA VAL A 75 13.38 9.19 -3.37
C VAL A 75 12.50 9.30 -4.62
N ALA A 76 12.15 8.14 -5.16
CA ALA A 76 11.27 7.96 -6.31
C ALA A 76 9.95 7.27 -5.92
N TRP A 77 8.98 7.25 -6.84
CA TRP A 77 7.63 6.71 -6.60
C TRP A 77 7.66 5.21 -6.23
N ASP A 78 8.45 4.43 -6.94
CA ASP A 78 8.71 3.02 -6.69
C ASP A 78 9.36 2.79 -5.30
N PHE A 79 10.27 3.68 -4.90
CA PHE A 79 10.88 3.64 -3.57
C PHE A 79 9.83 3.83 -2.48
N PHE A 80 8.93 4.81 -2.63
CA PHE A 80 7.83 5.00 -1.68
C PHE A 80 6.95 3.75 -1.58
N GLN A 81 6.51 3.20 -2.72
CA GLN A 81 5.64 2.02 -2.73
C GLN A 81 6.30 0.85 -1.99
N ASN A 82 7.57 0.55 -2.30
CA ASN A 82 8.30 -0.55 -1.68
C ASN A 82 8.45 -0.37 -0.16
N GLU A 83 8.85 0.83 0.28
CA GLU A 83 9.03 1.10 1.71
C GLU A 83 7.70 1.15 2.46
N PHE A 84 6.63 1.62 1.83
CA PHE A 84 5.28 1.58 2.38
C PHE A 84 4.80 0.14 2.57
N TRP A 85 4.98 -0.71 1.56
CA TRP A 85 4.69 -2.15 1.65
C TRP A 85 5.44 -2.80 2.81
N LYS A 86 6.76 -2.61 2.92
CA LYS A 86 7.57 -3.16 4.02
C LYS A 86 7.14 -2.64 5.40
N LYS A 87 6.73 -1.38 5.47
CA LYS A 87 6.34 -0.73 6.72
C LYS A 87 5.02 -1.29 7.26
N TYR A 88 4.03 -1.48 6.38
CA TYR A 88 2.66 -1.75 6.80
C TYR A 88 2.20 -3.19 6.54
N ILE A 89 2.84 -3.92 5.64
CA ILE A 89 2.48 -5.29 5.31
C ILE A 89 3.53 -6.23 5.90
N SER A 90 3.09 -7.09 6.82
CA SER A 90 3.96 -8.00 7.55
C SER A 90 4.50 -9.12 6.65
N HIS A 91 5.80 -9.43 6.75
CA HIS A 91 6.36 -10.62 6.10
C HIS A 91 5.59 -11.90 6.45
N ARG A 92 5.13 -12.03 7.70
CA ARG A 92 4.33 -13.17 8.14
C ARG A 92 3.02 -13.29 7.37
N PHE A 93 2.38 -12.16 7.04
CA PHE A 93 1.17 -12.16 6.22
C PHE A 93 1.47 -12.56 4.78
N ILE A 94 2.56 -12.04 4.19
CA ILE A 94 2.99 -12.43 2.84
C ILE A 94 3.27 -13.93 2.78
N ASP A 95 3.97 -14.47 3.78
CA ASP A 95 4.27 -15.90 3.85
C ASP A 95 3.01 -16.75 4.05
N GLN A 96 2.05 -16.26 4.85
CA GLN A 96 0.74 -16.91 5.03
C GLN A 96 -0.05 -16.95 3.71
N LYS A 97 -0.14 -15.84 2.97
CA LYS A 97 -0.82 -15.79 1.67
C LYS A 97 -0.11 -16.64 0.61
N ARG A 98 1.21 -16.70 0.62
CA ARG A 98 1.98 -17.63 -0.22
C ARG A 98 1.65 -19.08 0.10
N LYS A 99 1.56 -19.42 1.39
CA LYS A 99 1.16 -20.76 1.81
C LYS A 99 -0.27 -21.08 1.39
N GLU A 100 -1.23 -20.18 1.60
CA GLU A 100 -2.61 -20.32 1.12
C GLU A 100 -2.68 -20.50 -0.40
N PHE A 101 -1.88 -19.75 -1.16
CA PHE A 101 -1.79 -19.89 -2.62
C PHE A 101 -1.18 -21.23 -3.06
N LEU A 102 -0.21 -21.77 -2.33
CA LEU A 102 0.37 -23.09 -2.60
C LEU A 102 -0.56 -24.23 -2.18
N ASP A 103 -1.31 -24.03 -1.09
CA ASP A 103 -2.28 -24.98 -0.56
C ASP A 103 -3.64 -24.91 -1.30
N LEU A 104 -3.86 -23.87 -2.13
CA LEU A 104 -4.96 -23.73 -3.08
C LEU A 104 -4.86 -24.85 -4.15
N LYS A 105 -5.33 -26.04 -3.78
CA LYS A 105 -5.70 -27.06 -4.74
C LYS A 105 -7.05 -26.68 -5.33
N GLN A 106 -7.10 -26.53 -6.65
CA GLN A 106 -8.36 -26.46 -7.38
C GLN A 106 -9.20 -27.69 -7.00
N GLY A 107 -10.24 -27.47 -6.18
CA GLY A 107 -11.24 -28.49 -5.89
C GLY A 107 -12.07 -28.80 -7.15
N ARG A 108 -13.11 -29.63 -7.02
CA ARG A 108 -14.06 -29.89 -8.13
C ARG A 108 -14.98 -28.71 -8.46
N MET A 109 -14.63 -27.49 -8.08
CA MET A 109 -15.41 -26.30 -8.42
C MET A 109 -15.13 -25.95 -9.88
N SER A 110 -16.17 -25.98 -10.70
CA SER A 110 -16.08 -25.52 -12.08
C SER A 110 -15.95 -24.00 -12.11
N VAL A 111 -15.31 -23.47 -13.16
CA VAL A 111 -15.01 -22.04 -13.35
C VAL A 111 -16.25 -21.12 -13.18
N ILE A 112 -17.46 -21.66 -13.34
CA ILE A 112 -18.75 -20.95 -13.25
C ILE A 112 -19.11 -20.52 -11.81
N GLU A 113 -18.53 -21.13 -10.77
CA GLU A 113 -18.80 -20.73 -9.36
C GLU A 113 -17.92 -19.54 -8.88
N TYR A 114 -17.03 -19.04 -9.74
CA TYR A 114 -16.13 -17.92 -9.44
C TYR A 114 -16.51 -16.60 -10.16
N GLU A 115 -17.63 -16.56 -10.91
CA GLU A 115 -18.18 -15.32 -11.49
C GLU A 115 -18.95 -14.46 -10.48
#